data_AF-A0A7V4EIV4-F1
#
_entry.id   AF-A0A7V4EIV4-F1
#
_cell.length_a   1.000
_cell.length_b   1.000
_cell.length_c   1.000
_cell.angle_alpha   90.00
_cell.angle_beta   90.00
_cell.angle_gamma   90.00
#
_symmetry.space_group_name_H-M   'P 1'
#
loop_
_entity.id
_entity.type
_entity.pdbx_description
1 polymer ?
#
loop_
_entity_poly.entity_id
_entity_poly.type
_entity_poly.pdbx_seq_one_letter_code
_entity_poly.pdbx_strand_id
1 'polypeptide(L)'
;MPSKGNAKATSRKSPRASLKAGNATTLVVVESPAKAKSIQKMLGPGYEVKASLGHVADLPERELGVDVARDFAPTYEVKKDKKAVVEELRRAAQGKRLLIATDPDREGEAIGWHVARLLERDPKEPLRVEFHEITPKVVRQAVERPRPIDQNLVDAQQARRVLDRLVGYNLSPLLSLEFRKRALSAGRVQSVALRLVVEREEAIEAFQREEYWTLEGLFEVQGKTFPALLHEVDGQRLWTGQGEKEGKLHLATEAQALALAERVQTLPYR
;
A
#
# COMPACT_ATOMS: atom_id res chain seq x y z
N MET A 1 35.67 -67.72 15.54
CA MET A 1 36.23 -67.09 14.32
C MET A 1 35.49 -67.73 13.14
N PRO A 2 34.83 -67.00 12.21
CA PRO A 2 35.01 -65.61 11.82
C PRO A 2 33.74 -64.72 11.75
N SER A 3 34.04 -63.42 11.60
CA SER A 3 33.33 -62.22 11.11
C SER A 3 31.80 -62.05 11.14
N LYS A 4 31.42 -60.99 11.87
CA LYS A 4 30.17 -60.23 11.73
C LYS A 4 30.15 -59.47 10.40
N GLY A 5 29.18 -59.77 9.53
CA GLY A 5 28.83 -58.99 8.35
C GLY A 5 27.68 -58.03 8.66
N ASN A 6 27.94 -56.72 8.54
CA ASN A 6 27.03 -55.64 8.90
C ASN A 6 26.06 -55.35 7.73
N ALA A 7 24.77 -55.65 7.90
CA ALA A 7 23.75 -55.40 6.88
C ALA A 7 23.30 -53.93 6.89
N LYS A 8 23.71 -53.16 5.87
CA LYS A 8 23.18 -51.81 5.61
C LYS A 8 21.77 -51.92 5.03
N ALA A 9 20.77 -51.53 5.82
CA ALA A 9 19.40 -51.32 5.36
C ALA A 9 19.35 -50.17 4.35
N THR A 10 19.05 -50.48 3.09
CA THR A 10 18.80 -49.51 2.04
C THR A 10 17.33 -49.08 2.09
N SER A 11 17.07 -47.89 2.65
CA SER A 11 15.74 -47.28 2.59
C SER A 11 15.40 -46.90 1.14
N ARG A 12 14.56 -47.70 0.48
CA ARG A 12 13.94 -47.31 -0.80
C ARG A 12 12.98 -46.14 -0.53
N LYS A 13 13.40 -44.92 -0.89
CA LYS A 13 12.50 -43.77 -0.99
C LYS A 13 11.46 -44.08 -2.07
N SER A 14 10.20 -44.14 -1.67
CA SER A 14 9.05 -44.17 -2.58
C SER A 14 9.07 -42.91 -3.47
N PRO A 15 8.86 -43.05 -4.79
CA PRO A 15 8.78 -41.87 -5.66
C PRO A 15 7.54 -41.06 -5.27
N ARG A 16 7.74 -39.77 -4.96
CA ARG A 16 6.64 -38.79 -4.85
C ARG A 16 5.89 -38.82 -6.17
N ALA A 17 4.65 -39.31 -6.13
CA ALA A 17 3.74 -39.25 -7.26
C ALA A 17 3.63 -37.80 -7.73
N SER A 18 4.02 -37.55 -8.97
CA SER A 18 3.64 -36.34 -9.70
C SER A 18 2.12 -36.33 -9.79
N LEU A 19 1.50 -35.27 -9.25
CA LEU A 19 0.06 -35.04 -9.40
C LEU A 19 -0.24 -34.89 -10.89
N LYS A 20 -0.83 -35.93 -11.50
CA LYS A 20 -1.35 -35.90 -12.86
C LYS A 20 -2.45 -34.84 -12.97
N ALA A 21 -2.37 -34.02 -14.01
CA ALA A 21 -3.40 -33.06 -14.42
C ALA A 21 -4.61 -33.81 -15.01
N GLY A 22 -5.53 -34.26 -14.15
CA GLY A 22 -6.80 -34.84 -14.56
C GLY A 22 -7.85 -34.63 -13.47
N ASN A 23 -8.93 -33.91 -13.83
CA ASN A 23 -10.17 -33.68 -13.05
C ASN A 23 -10.24 -32.43 -12.15
N ALA A 24 -9.54 -31.34 -12.45
CA ALA A 24 -9.96 -30.05 -11.91
C ALA A 24 -11.25 -29.60 -12.61
N THR A 25 -12.37 -29.51 -11.87
CA THR A 25 -13.68 -29.08 -12.40
C THR A 25 -13.90 -27.57 -12.22
N THR A 26 -13.10 -26.93 -11.37
CA THR A 26 -13.21 -25.51 -11.04
C THR A 26 -11.87 -24.80 -11.23
N LEU A 27 -11.89 -23.70 -11.99
CA LEU A 27 -10.79 -22.75 -12.11
C LEU A 27 -10.98 -21.63 -11.08
N VAL A 28 -9.94 -21.37 -10.28
CA VAL A 28 -9.89 -20.22 -9.36
C VAL A 28 -8.84 -19.25 -9.87
N VAL A 29 -9.23 -18.01 -10.18
CA VAL A 29 -8.32 -16.95 -10.61
C VAL A 29 -8.05 -16.01 -9.44
N VAL A 30 -6.77 -15.77 -9.16
CA VAL A 30 -6.31 -14.84 -8.13
C VAL A 30 -5.36 -13.82 -8.74
N GLU A 31 -5.00 -12.77 -8.00
CA GLU A 31 -4.17 -11.71 -8.56
C GLU A 31 -2.69 -12.10 -8.71
N SER A 32 -2.11 -12.75 -7.69
CA SER A 32 -0.65 -12.97 -7.60
C SER A 32 -0.25 -14.45 -7.59
N PRO A 33 0.94 -14.80 -8.12
CA PRO A 33 1.44 -16.19 -8.12
C PRO A 33 1.61 -16.78 -6.72
N ALA A 34 1.97 -15.95 -5.75
CA ALA A 34 2.14 -16.37 -4.36
C ALA A 34 0.81 -16.84 -3.78
N LYS A 35 -0.27 -16.06 -3.97
CA LYS A 35 -1.63 -16.45 -3.56
C LYS A 35 -2.08 -17.72 -4.29
N ALA A 36 -1.79 -17.84 -5.59
CA ALA A 36 -2.18 -19.02 -6.36
C ALA A 36 -1.56 -20.30 -5.76
N LYS A 37 -0.27 -20.28 -5.44
CA LYS A 37 0.42 -21.43 -4.80
C LYS A 37 -0.15 -21.75 -3.41
N SER A 38 -0.45 -20.75 -2.60
CA SER A 38 -1.00 -20.95 -1.27
C SER A 38 -2.43 -21.50 -1.31
N ILE A 39 -3.30 -20.91 -2.12
CA ILE A 39 -4.71 -21.31 -2.26
C ILE A 39 -4.82 -22.69 -2.91
N GLN A 40 -3.96 -23.01 -3.90
CA GLN A 40 -3.91 -24.35 -4.50
C GLN A 40 -3.66 -25.44 -3.45
N LYS A 41 -2.77 -25.18 -2.48
CA LYS A 41 -2.49 -26.13 -1.38
C LYS A 41 -3.67 -26.27 -0.42
N MET A 42 -4.44 -25.19 -0.22
CA MET A 42 -5.57 -25.17 0.71
C MET A 42 -6.83 -25.85 0.13
N LEU A 43 -7.09 -25.65 -1.15
CA LEU A 43 -8.24 -26.22 -1.85
C LEU A 43 -8.01 -27.68 -2.26
N GLY A 44 -6.77 -28.01 -2.67
CA GLY A 44 -6.41 -29.37 -3.03
C GLY A 44 -6.96 -29.83 -4.39
N PRO A 45 -7.10 -31.16 -4.59
CA PRO A 45 -7.61 -31.74 -5.84
C PRO A 45 -9.03 -31.25 -6.19
N GLY A 46 -9.33 -31.10 -7.47
CA GLY A 46 -10.62 -30.59 -7.96
C GLY A 46 -10.61 -29.10 -8.34
N TYR A 47 -9.63 -28.35 -7.85
CA TYR A 47 -9.40 -26.95 -8.19
C TYR A 47 -8.11 -26.76 -8.96
N GLU A 48 -8.16 -25.94 -10.00
CA GLU A 48 -6.98 -25.39 -10.66
C GLU A 48 -6.89 -23.91 -10.31
N VAL A 49 -5.80 -23.48 -9.67
CA VAL A 49 -5.63 -22.08 -9.25
C VAL A 49 -4.60 -21.39 -10.16
N LYS A 50 -5.01 -20.31 -10.81
CA LYS A 50 -4.18 -19.50 -11.73
C LYS A 50 -4.11 -18.05 -11.27
N ALA A 51 -3.04 -17.35 -11.66
CA ALA A 51 -2.86 -15.94 -11.34
C ALA A 51 -3.09 -15.06 -12.57
N SER A 52 -3.81 -13.94 -12.43
CA SER A 52 -3.97 -12.92 -13.47
C SER A 52 -2.71 -12.04 -13.64
N LEU A 53 -1.83 -12.06 -12.64
CA LEU A 53 -0.63 -11.21 -12.54
C LEU A 53 -0.98 -9.72 -12.51
N GLY A 54 -1.96 -9.35 -11.67
CA GLY A 54 -2.50 -7.99 -11.57
C GLY A 54 -3.57 -7.70 -12.62
N HIS A 55 -3.65 -6.43 -13.04
CA HIS A 55 -4.54 -5.99 -14.11
C HIS A 55 -4.19 -6.63 -15.45
N VAL A 56 -5.19 -7.26 -16.08
CA VAL A 56 -5.10 -7.88 -17.41
C VAL A 56 -5.55 -6.97 -18.53
N ALA A 57 -6.36 -5.97 -18.21
CA ALA A 57 -6.84 -4.95 -19.13
C ALA A 57 -6.58 -3.55 -18.55
N ASP A 58 -6.39 -2.56 -19.42
CA ASP A 58 -6.22 -1.17 -19.06
C ASP A 58 -6.72 -0.27 -20.20
N LEU A 59 -6.82 1.03 -19.95
CA LEU A 59 -7.07 2.03 -20.99
C LEU A 59 -5.89 2.04 -22.00
N PRO A 60 -6.14 2.29 -23.30
CA PRO A 60 -5.10 2.39 -24.33
C PRO A 60 -3.89 3.24 -23.90
N GLU A 61 -2.69 2.81 -24.30
CA GLU A 61 -1.43 3.47 -23.90
C GLU A 61 -1.23 4.84 -24.56
N ARG A 62 -1.73 5.02 -25.79
CA ARG A 62 -1.43 6.19 -26.64
C ARG A 62 -2.61 7.12 -26.87
N GLU A 63 -3.81 6.69 -26.53
CA GLU A 63 -5.04 7.44 -26.73
C GLU A 63 -5.68 7.73 -25.38
N LEU A 64 -6.58 8.71 -25.32
CA LEU A 64 -7.29 9.03 -24.08
C LEU A 64 -8.03 7.80 -23.54
N GLY A 65 -8.64 7.01 -24.42
CA GLY A 65 -9.35 5.78 -24.04
C GLY A 65 -10.63 6.02 -23.24
N VAL A 66 -11.10 7.27 -23.17
CA VAL A 66 -12.31 7.69 -22.45
C VAL A 66 -13.14 8.55 -23.40
N ASP A 67 -14.37 8.14 -23.65
CA ASP A 67 -15.32 8.91 -24.45
C ASP A 67 -16.07 9.90 -23.56
N VAL A 68 -15.60 11.15 -23.52
CA VAL A 68 -16.18 12.22 -22.70
C VAL A 68 -17.59 12.61 -23.17
N ALA A 69 -17.94 12.38 -24.44
CA ALA A 69 -19.26 12.70 -24.97
C ALA A 69 -20.31 11.63 -24.66
N ARG A 70 -19.89 10.41 -24.32
CA ARG A 70 -20.75 9.27 -23.97
C ARG A 70 -20.55 8.88 -22.51
N ASP A 71 -20.89 9.78 -21.60
CA ASP A 71 -20.87 9.55 -20.15
C ASP A 71 -19.53 9.01 -19.61
N PHE A 72 -18.42 9.47 -20.18
CA PHE A 72 -17.07 9.05 -19.82
C PHE A 72 -16.81 7.54 -20.03
N ALA A 73 -17.48 6.92 -20.99
CA ALA A 73 -17.34 5.49 -21.26
C ALA A 73 -15.87 5.11 -21.55
N PRO A 74 -15.26 4.23 -20.73
CA PRO A 74 -13.88 3.79 -20.94
C PRO A 74 -13.80 2.67 -21.98
N THR A 75 -12.78 2.75 -22.85
CA THR A 75 -12.36 1.65 -23.71
C THR A 75 -11.20 0.92 -23.04
N TYR A 76 -11.34 -0.39 -22.85
CA TYR A 76 -10.29 -1.23 -22.28
C TYR A 76 -9.68 -2.15 -23.32
N GLU A 77 -8.36 -2.29 -23.26
CA GLU A 77 -7.58 -3.21 -24.08
C GLU A 77 -6.81 -4.18 -23.20
N VAL A 78 -6.60 -5.41 -23.69
CA VAL A 78 -5.71 -6.36 -23.03
C VAL A 78 -4.29 -5.80 -23.09
N LYS A 79 -3.64 -5.69 -21.93
CA LYS A 79 -2.27 -5.21 -21.84
C LYS A 79 -1.35 -6.11 -22.66
N LYS A 80 -0.41 -5.52 -23.41
CA LYS A 80 0.45 -6.25 -24.37
C LYS A 80 1.21 -7.40 -23.70
N ASP A 81 1.72 -7.17 -22.50
CA ASP A 81 2.45 -8.13 -21.67
C ASP A 81 1.55 -9.21 -21.02
N LYS A 82 0.22 -9.04 -21.06
CA LYS A 82 -0.76 -9.94 -20.44
C LYS A 82 -1.51 -10.82 -21.43
N LYS A 83 -1.29 -10.67 -22.73
CA LYS A 83 -1.96 -11.50 -23.77
C LYS A 83 -1.76 -12.99 -23.53
N ALA A 84 -0.53 -13.44 -23.24
CA ALA A 84 -0.25 -14.84 -22.96
C ALA A 84 -0.99 -15.36 -21.71
N VAL A 85 -1.10 -14.53 -20.66
CA VAL A 85 -1.83 -14.87 -19.43
C VAL A 85 -3.32 -15.02 -19.71
N VAL A 86 -3.91 -14.09 -20.47
CA VAL A 86 -5.33 -14.16 -20.83
C VAL A 86 -5.63 -15.43 -21.65
N GLU A 87 -4.77 -15.78 -22.60
CA GLU A 87 -4.92 -17.01 -23.38
C GLU A 87 -4.77 -18.28 -22.52
N GLU A 88 -3.85 -18.28 -21.55
CA GLU A 88 -3.74 -19.37 -20.57
C GLU A 88 -5.02 -19.50 -19.72
N LEU A 89 -5.55 -18.39 -19.22
CA LEU A 89 -6.78 -18.37 -18.44
C LEU A 89 -7.99 -18.84 -19.25
N ARG A 90 -8.09 -18.42 -20.53
CA ARG A 90 -9.13 -18.89 -21.46
C ARG A 90 -9.08 -20.40 -21.65
N ARG A 91 -7.90 -20.96 -21.93
CA ARG A 91 -7.71 -22.41 -22.04
C ARG A 91 -8.06 -23.12 -20.73
N ALA A 92 -7.63 -22.59 -19.59
CA ALA A 92 -7.90 -23.18 -18.29
C ALA A 92 -9.39 -23.15 -17.94
N ALA A 93 -10.14 -22.14 -18.39
CA ALA A 93 -11.56 -21.95 -18.12
C ALA A 93 -12.50 -22.83 -18.97
N GLN A 94 -11.99 -23.46 -20.04
CA GLN A 94 -12.80 -24.32 -20.90
C GLN A 94 -13.36 -25.51 -20.12
N GLY A 95 -14.68 -25.67 -20.14
CA GLY A 95 -15.37 -26.78 -19.47
C GLY A 95 -15.30 -26.76 -17.94
N LYS A 96 -14.88 -25.64 -17.32
CA LYS A 96 -14.78 -25.51 -15.86
C LYS A 96 -15.64 -24.38 -15.31
N ARG A 97 -16.08 -24.56 -14.06
CA ARG A 97 -16.66 -23.48 -13.26
C ARG A 97 -15.58 -22.43 -12.98
N LEU A 98 -15.91 -21.14 -13.11
CA LEU A 98 -14.99 -20.04 -12.80
C LEU A 98 -15.28 -19.50 -11.41
N LEU A 99 -14.23 -19.32 -10.60
CA LEU A 99 -14.23 -18.55 -9.38
C LEU A 99 -13.11 -17.49 -9.44
N ILE A 100 -13.38 -16.30 -8.92
CA ILE A 100 -12.46 -15.17 -8.89
C ILE A 100 -12.23 -14.78 -7.44
N ALA A 101 -11.03 -15.02 -6.96
CA ALA A 101 -10.57 -14.78 -5.59
C ALA A 101 -9.48 -13.69 -5.57
N THR A 102 -9.77 -12.55 -6.19
CA THR A 102 -8.98 -11.31 -6.08
C THR A 102 -9.22 -10.65 -4.71
N ASP A 103 -8.40 -9.65 -4.37
CA ASP A 103 -8.49 -9.00 -3.06
C ASP A 103 -9.84 -8.33 -2.82
N PRO A 104 -10.35 -8.31 -1.57
CA PRO A 104 -11.68 -7.79 -1.23
C PRO A 104 -11.67 -6.25 -1.14
N ASP A 105 -11.23 -5.60 -2.22
CA ASP A 105 -11.26 -4.16 -2.39
C ASP A 105 -11.72 -3.79 -3.81
N ARG A 106 -11.88 -2.49 -4.09
CA ARG A 106 -12.32 -2.01 -5.41
C ARG A 106 -11.35 -2.37 -6.54
N GLU A 107 -10.06 -2.53 -6.26
CA GLU A 107 -9.05 -2.88 -7.28
C GLU A 107 -9.21 -4.35 -7.66
N GLY A 108 -9.28 -5.23 -6.67
CA GLY A 108 -9.54 -6.64 -6.86
C GLY A 108 -10.90 -6.89 -7.52
N GLU A 109 -11.92 -6.09 -7.20
CA GLU A 109 -13.23 -6.19 -7.87
C GLU A 109 -13.15 -5.83 -9.36
N ALA A 110 -12.45 -4.74 -9.72
CA ALA A 110 -12.25 -4.35 -11.11
C ALA A 110 -11.41 -5.38 -11.89
N ILE A 111 -10.35 -5.93 -11.29
CA ILE A 111 -9.58 -7.03 -11.89
C ILE A 111 -10.50 -8.23 -12.15
N GLY A 112 -11.34 -8.58 -11.18
CA GLY A 112 -12.30 -9.66 -11.30
C GLY A 112 -13.29 -9.44 -12.44
N TRP A 113 -13.82 -8.22 -12.55
CA TRP A 113 -14.72 -7.82 -13.63
C TRP A 113 -14.07 -7.93 -15.01
N HIS A 114 -12.82 -7.45 -15.16
CA HIS A 114 -12.08 -7.60 -16.41
C HIS A 114 -11.81 -9.06 -16.75
N VAL A 115 -11.40 -9.88 -15.78
CA VAL A 115 -11.18 -11.32 -15.98
C VAL A 115 -12.48 -12.02 -16.42
N ALA A 116 -13.61 -11.77 -15.74
CA ALA A 116 -14.90 -12.35 -16.11
C ALA A 116 -15.27 -12.02 -17.55
N ARG A 117 -15.18 -10.74 -17.95
CA ARG A 117 -15.47 -10.31 -19.32
C ARG A 117 -14.53 -10.91 -20.37
N LEU A 118 -13.23 -11.00 -20.08
CA LEU A 118 -12.24 -11.58 -21.01
C LEU A 118 -12.40 -13.09 -21.19
N LEU A 119 -12.96 -13.77 -20.18
CA LEU A 119 -13.31 -15.18 -20.19
C LEU A 119 -14.76 -15.43 -20.61
N GLU A 120 -15.46 -14.39 -21.11
CA GLU A 120 -16.83 -14.45 -21.63
C GLU A 120 -17.81 -15.04 -20.61
N ARG A 121 -17.64 -14.67 -19.34
CA ARG A 121 -18.56 -14.99 -18.24
C ARG A 121 -19.38 -13.76 -17.87
N ASP A 122 -20.65 -13.96 -17.54
CA ASP A 122 -21.51 -12.89 -17.06
C ASP A 122 -21.10 -12.48 -15.63
N PRO A 123 -20.70 -11.22 -15.38
CA PRO A 123 -20.40 -10.71 -14.04
C PRO A 123 -21.53 -10.90 -13.01
N LYS A 124 -22.78 -11.11 -13.47
CA LYS A 124 -23.94 -11.39 -12.62
C LYS A 124 -23.98 -12.83 -12.11
N GLU A 125 -23.20 -13.74 -12.69
CA GLU A 125 -23.06 -15.10 -12.17
C GLU A 125 -22.34 -15.10 -10.80
N PRO A 126 -22.65 -16.04 -9.91
CA PRO A 126 -21.97 -16.16 -8.62
C PRO A 126 -20.56 -16.76 -8.82
N LEU A 127 -19.63 -15.90 -9.21
CA LEU A 127 -18.24 -16.25 -9.51
C LEU A 127 -17.21 -15.55 -8.62
N ARG A 128 -17.59 -14.54 -7.82
CA ARG A 128 -16.67 -13.78 -6.95
C ARG A 128 -16.58 -14.41 -5.57
N VAL A 129 -15.37 -14.69 -5.11
CA VAL A 129 -15.06 -15.30 -3.81
C VAL A 129 -14.23 -14.34 -2.97
N GLU A 130 -14.73 -13.97 -1.80
CA GLU A 130 -14.07 -13.03 -0.90
C GLU A 130 -13.62 -13.68 0.40
N PHE A 131 -12.43 -13.30 0.85
CA PHE A 131 -11.93 -13.65 2.18
C PHE A 131 -10.97 -12.56 2.64
N HIS A 132 -11.06 -12.20 3.92
CA HIS A 132 -10.16 -11.23 4.55
C HIS A 132 -8.93 -11.88 5.18
N GLU A 133 -8.89 -13.22 5.21
CA GLU A 133 -7.81 -13.99 5.79
C GLU A 133 -7.54 -15.25 4.95
N ILE A 134 -6.26 -15.55 4.70
CA ILE A 134 -5.84 -16.69 3.89
C ILE A 134 -5.56 -17.89 4.81
N THR A 135 -6.61 -18.49 5.37
CA THR A 135 -6.53 -19.77 6.12
C THR A 135 -7.27 -20.90 5.41
N PRO A 136 -6.87 -22.18 5.58
CA PRO A 136 -7.52 -23.30 4.91
C PRO A 136 -9.02 -23.43 5.21
N LYS A 137 -9.47 -23.01 6.39
CA LYS A 137 -10.89 -23.05 6.78
C LYS A 137 -11.67 -21.96 6.02
N VAL A 138 -11.19 -20.72 6.09
CA VAL A 138 -11.86 -19.56 5.47
C VAL A 138 -11.91 -19.70 3.95
N VAL A 139 -10.80 -20.08 3.32
CA VAL A 139 -10.73 -20.24 1.85
C VAL A 139 -11.71 -21.32 1.36
N ARG A 140 -11.81 -22.45 2.06
CA ARG A 140 -12.75 -23.53 1.69
C ARG A 140 -14.22 -23.12 1.85
N GLN A 141 -14.54 -22.39 2.91
CA GLN A 141 -15.90 -21.87 3.11
C GLN A 141 -16.26 -20.78 2.08
N ALA A 142 -15.29 -19.95 1.70
CA ALA A 142 -15.52 -18.85 0.76
C ALA A 142 -15.83 -19.36 -0.66
N VAL A 143 -15.12 -20.40 -1.14
CA VAL A 143 -15.37 -20.96 -2.49
C VAL A 143 -16.74 -21.62 -2.64
N GLU A 144 -17.38 -22.01 -1.53
CA GLU A 144 -18.74 -22.58 -1.50
C GLU A 144 -19.82 -21.49 -1.58
N ARG A 145 -19.48 -20.23 -1.27
CA ARG A 145 -20.43 -19.11 -1.20
C ARG A 145 -20.02 -17.94 -2.11
N PRO A 146 -19.85 -18.16 -3.42
CA PRO A 146 -19.53 -17.05 -4.30
C PRO A 146 -20.72 -16.12 -4.49
N ARG A 147 -20.43 -14.85 -4.71
CA ARG A 147 -21.40 -13.80 -5.05
C ARG A 147 -21.19 -13.31 -6.49
N PRO A 148 -22.16 -12.59 -7.08
CA PRO A 148 -21.93 -11.79 -8.28
C PRO A 148 -20.87 -10.71 -8.04
N ILE A 149 -20.28 -10.18 -9.10
CA ILE A 149 -19.40 -9.01 -9.03
C ILE A 149 -20.21 -7.79 -8.59
N ASP A 150 -19.67 -6.99 -7.68
CA ASP A 150 -20.27 -5.75 -7.21
C ASP A 150 -19.94 -4.62 -8.20
N GLN A 151 -20.93 -4.26 -9.01
CA GLN A 151 -20.77 -3.24 -10.04
C GLN A 151 -20.46 -1.86 -9.43
N ASN A 152 -20.90 -1.54 -8.21
CA ASN A 152 -20.59 -0.25 -7.59
C ASN A 152 -19.10 -0.12 -7.25
N LEU A 153 -18.48 -1.20 -6.80
CA LEU A 153 -17.03 -1.23 -6.53
C LEU A 153 -16.22 -1.14 -7.82
N VAL A 154 -16.69 -1.82 -8.88
CA VAL A 154 -16.11 -1.68 -10.23
C VAL A 154 -16.20 -0.24 -10.69
N ASP A 155 -17.41 0.34 -10.68
CA ASP A 155 -17.66 1.72 -11.12
C ASP A 155 -16.84 2.73 -10.33
N ALA A 156 -16.68 2.53 -9.01
CA ALA A 156 -15.82 3.37 -8.18
C ALA A 156 -14.34 3.31 -8.60
N GLN A 157 -13.84 2.13 -8.99
CA GLN A 157 -12.49 1.98 -9.52
C GLN A 157 -12.36 2.60 -10.91
N GLN A 158 -13.35 2.38 -11.79
CA GLN A 158 -13.38 2.94 -13.14
C GLN A 158 -13.42 4.47 -13.11
N ALA A 159 -14.28 5.05 -12.28
CA ALA A 159 -14.36 6.50 -12.08
C ALA A 159 -13.03 7.09 -11.63
N ARG A 160 -12.34 6.43 -10.68
CA ARG A 160 -10.98 6.83 -10.28
C ARG A 160 -10.00 6.74 -11.46
N ARG A 161 -10.02 5.65 -12.22
CA ARG A 161 -9.11 5.43 -13.35
C ARG A 161 -9.32 6.45 -14.46
N VAL A 162 -10.57 6.76 -14.78
CA VAL A 162 -10.98 7.79 -15.74
C VAL A 162 -10.54 9.18 -15.27
N LEU A 163 -10.80 9.53 -14.01
CA LEU A 163 -10.39 10.81 -13.44
C LEU A 163 -8.87 11.02 -13.53
N ASP A 164 -8.10 10.02 -13.12
CA ASP A 164 -6.64 10.08 -13.17
C ASP A 164 -6.14 10.17 -14.63
N ARG A 165 -6.82 9.51 -15.58
CA ARG A 165 -6.53 9.59 -17.02
C ARG A 165 -6.79 10.99 -17.57
N LEU A 166 -7.93 11.60 -17.25
CA LEU A 166 -8.27 12.96 -17.73
C LEU A 166 -7.27 14.00 -17.24
N VAL A 167 -6.91 13.95 -15.95
CA VAL A 167 -5.92 14.88 -15.39
C VAL A 167 -4.55 14.67 -16.03
N GLY A 168 -4.08 13.42 -16.07
CA GLY A 168 -2.75 13.10 -16.59
C GLY A 168 -2.60 13.43 -18.07
N TYR A 169 -3.57 13.05 -18.91
CA TYR A 169 -3.52 13.24 -20.36
C TYR A 169 -3.58 14.71 -20.76
N ASN A 170 -4.40 15.52 -20.07
CA ASN A 170 -4.57 16.93 -20.40
C ASN A 170 -3.44 17.83 -19.85
N LEU A 171 -2.93 17.56 -18.65
CA LEU A 171 -1.97 18.45 -18.00
C LEU A 171 -0.50 18.09 -18.25
N SER A 172 -0.15 16.81 -18.41
CA SER A 172 1.27 16.41 -18.57
C SER A 172 1.96 17.01 -19.81
N PRO A 173 1.30 17.14 -20.99
CA PRO A 173 1.89 17.81 -22.13
C PRO A 173 2.17 19.29 -21.87
N LEU A 174 1.26 19.98 -21.17
CA LEU A 174 1.40 21.39 -20.80
C LEU A 174 2.59 21.60 -19.84
N LEU A 175 2.72 20.75 -18.82
CA LEU A 175 3.87 20.81 -17.90
C LEU A 175 5.19 20.55 -18.62
N SER A 176 5.22 19.57 -19.53
CA SER A 176 6.43 19.24 -20.28
C SER A 176 6.84 20.39 -21.21
N LEU A 177 5.87 21.11 -21.79
CA LEU A 177 6.10 22.30 -22.61
C LEU A 177 6.66 23.46 -21.77
N GLU A 178 5.99 23.78 -20.66
CA GLU A 178 6.32 24.92 -19.80
C GLU A 178 7.72 24.81 -19.20
N PHE A 179 8.03 23.66 -18.60
CA PHE A 179 9.30 23.48 -17.91
C PHE A 179 10.45 23.03 -18.83
N ARG A 180 10.20 22.91 -20.14
CA ARG A 180 11.15 22.42 -21.16
C ARG A 180 11.85 21.11 -20.79
N LYS A 181 11.24 20.32 -19.90
CA LYS A 181 11.73 19.02 -19.44
C LYS A 181 10.92 17.94 -20.12
N ARG A 182 11.62 16.99 -20.74
CA ARG A 182 10.96 15.78 -21.26
C ARG A 182 10.44 14.98 -20.07
N ALA A 183 9.14 14.67 -20.09
CA ALA A 183 8.45 13.73 -19.20
C ALA A 183 8.15 14.22 -17.77
N LEU A 184 7.59 15.42 -17.60
CA LEU A 184 6.87 15.74 -16.37
C LEU A 184 5.46 15.13 -16.41
N SER A 185 5.10 14.37 -15.37
CA SER A 185 3.76 13.83 -15.22
C SER A 185 2.93 14.70 -14.28
N ALA A 186 1.72 15.05 -14.72
CA ALA A 186 0.70 15.60 -13.85
C ALA A 186 -0.10 14.45 -13.21
N GLY A 187 -0.30 14.53 -11.90
CA GLY A 187 -1.08 13.53 -11.18
C GLY A 187 -1.86 14.18 -10.07
N ARG A 188 -3.18 13.96 -10.06
CA ARG A 188 -4.10 14.56 -9.07
C ARG A 188 -3.62 14.40 -7.62
N VAL A 189 -3.11 13.21 -7.27
CA VAL A 189 -2.58 12.93 -5.92
C VAL A 189 -1.10 13.29 -5.79
N GLN A 190 -0.30 13.00 -6.83
CA GLN A 190 1.14 13.23 -6.81
C GLN A 190 1.49 14.72 -6.67
N SER A 191 0.78 15.60 -7.39
CA SER A 191 1.00 17.04 -7.35
C SER A 191 0.69 17.64 -5.97
N VAL A 192 -0.34 17.14 -5.28
CA VAL A 192 -0.67 17.58 -3.90
C VAL A 192 0.39 17.10 -2.90
N ALA A 193 0.83 15.84 -3.03
CA ALA A 193 1.90 15.32 -2.17
C ALA A 193 3.21 16.10 -2.36
N LEU A 194 3.58 16.42 -3.61
CA LEU A 194 4.73 17.26 -3.90
C LEU A 194 4.58 18.66 -3.30
N ARG A 195 3.39 19.27 -3.41
CA ARG A 195 3.11 20.58 -2.80
C ARG A 195 3.37 20.58 -1.30
N LEU A 196 2.93 19.56 -0.55
CA LEU A 196 3.17 19.48 0.89
C LEU A 196 4.66 19.43 1.25
N VAL A 197 5.48 18.78 0.41
CA VAL A 197 6.94 18.74 0.59
C VAL A 197 7.55 20.10 0.30
N VAL A 198 7.13 20.76 -0.79
CA VAL A 198 7.60 22.10 -1.15
C VAL A 198 7.23 23.13 -0.09
N GLU A 199 5.98 23.15 0.38
CA GLU A 199 5.53 24.07 1.44
C GLU A 199 6.31 23.86 2.75
N ARG A 200 6.70 22.62 3.07
CA ARG A 200 7.56 22.34 4.21
C ARG A 200 8.96 22.91 4.02
N GLU A 201 9.54 22.74 2.84
CA GLU A 201 10.87 23.27 2.54
C GLU A 201 10.86 24.81 2.58
N GLU A 202 9.86 25.45 1.98
CA GLU A 202 9.66 26.90 2.04
C GLU A 202 9.55 27.40 3.49
N ALA A 203 8.86 26.66 4.36
CA ALA A 203 8.80 26.99 5.79
C ALA A 203 10.15 26.83 6.51
N ILE A 204 11.00 25.88 6.09
CA ILE A 204 12.36 25.71 6.61
C ILE A 204 13.28 26.84 6.13
N GLU A 205 13.19 27.21 4.85
CA GLU A 205 13.97 28.31 4.26
C GLU A 205 13.58 29.67 4.86
N ALA A 206 12.29 29.88 5.13
CA ALA A 206 11.77 31.08 5.78
C ALA A 206 12.00 31.10 7.30
N PHE A 207 12.47 30.00 7.91
CA PHE A 207 12.68 29.92 9.35
C PHE A 207 13.82 30.83 9.80
N GLN A 208 13.47 31.88 10.54
CA GLN A 208 14.44 32.76 11.19
C GLN A 208 14.87 32.14 12.51
N ARG A 209 16.13 31.70 12.59
CA ARG A 209 16.70 31.12 13.80
C ARG A 209 16.84 32.21 14.87
N GLU A 210 16.27 31.97 16.04
CA GLU A 210 16.47 32.80 17.23
C GLU A 210 17.27 32.01 18.26
N GLU A 211 18.36 32.60 18.75
CA GLU A 211 19.13 32.03 19.85
C GLU A 211 18.33 32.16 21.15
N TYR A 212 18.33 31.09 21.94
CA TYR A 212 17.73 31.08 23.27
C TYR A 212 18.52 30.16 24.20
N TRP A 213 18.49 30.47 25.49
CA TRP A 213 19.12 29.67 26.52
C TRP A 213 18.08 29.11 27.49
N THR A 214 18.26 27.84 27.86
CA THR A 214 17.56 27.19 28.97
C THR A 214 18.52 26.99 30.12
N LEU A 215 18.03 27.10 31.35
CA LEU A 215 18.83 26.82 32.55
C LEU A 215 18.39 25.49 33.13
N GLU A 216 19.34 24.58 33.34
CA GLU A 216 19.14 23.29 34.01
C GLU A 216 19.86 23.32 35.36
N GLY A 217 19.15 22.98 36.43
CA GLY A 217 19.70 22.78 37.77
C GLY A 217 19.69 21.31 38.16
N LEU A 218 20.71 20.87 38.90
CA LEU A 218 20.77 19.53 39.48
C LEU A 218 20.36 19.62 40.95
N PHE A 219 19.32 18.88 41.33
CA PHE A 219 18.73 18.89 42.67
C PHE A 219 18.92 17.54 43.34
N GLU A 220 19.12 17.54 44.66
CA GLU A 220 19.22 16.31 45.45
C GLU A 220 18.06 16.22 46.44
N VAL A 221 17.33 15.11 46.42
CA VAL A 221 16.29 14.79 47.39
C VAL A 221 16.49 13.36 47.86
N GLN A 222 16.66 13.17 49.18
CA GLN A 222 16.84 11.85 49.80
C GLN A 222 18.00 11.03 49.18
N GLY A 223 19.12 11.69 48.88
CA GLY A 223 20.30 11.03 48.29
C GLY A 223 20.16 10.67 46.80
N LYS A 224 19.11 11.15 46.12
CA LYS A 224 18.93 10.99 44.68
C LYS A 224 19.02 12.34 43.99
N THR A 225 19.86 12.41 42.95
CA THR A 225 20.00 13.60 42.12
C THR A 225 19.08 13.53 40.90
N PHE A 226 18.48 14.66 40.53
CA PHE A 226 17.70 14.79 39.29
C PHE A 226 17.85 16.19 38.68
N PRO A 227 17.86 16.31 37.34
CA PRO A 227 17.86 17.60 36.68
C PRO A 227 16.46 18.21 36.65
N ALA A 228 16.37 19.53 36.72
CA ALA A 228 15.15 20.28 36.44
C ALA A 228 15.46 21.55 35.65
N LEU A 229 14.62 21.84 34.66
CA LEU A 229 14.71 23.06 33.85
C LEU A 229 13.99 24.21 34.53
N LEU A 230 14.60 25.40 34.46
CA LEU A 230 14.00 26.63 34.93
C LEU A 230 12.72 26.94 34.12
N HIS A 231 11.59 26.96 34.82
CA HIS A 231 10.29 27.24 34.20
C HIS A 231 9.90 28.72 34.31
N GLU A 232 10.10 29.34 35.48
CA GLU A 232 9.62 30.69 35.79
C GLU A 232 10.51 31.35 36.85
N VAL A 233 10.72 32.66 36.72
CA VAL A 233 11.42 33.48 37.73
C VAL A 233 10.61 34.74 37.96
N ASP A 234 10.36 35.10 39.21
CA ASP A 234 9.65 36.33 39.59
C ASP A 234 8.28 36.50 38.88
N GLY A 235 7.57 35.40 38.65
CA GLY A 235 6.27 35.40 37.93
C GLY A 235 6.38 35.46 36.40
N GLN A 236 7.59 35.50 35.84
CA GLN A 236 7.84 35.55 34.41
C GLN A 236 8.35 34.22 33.88
N ARG A 237 7.57 33.58 33.00
CA ARG A 237 7.92 32.28 32.42
C ARG A 237 9.08 32.39 31.46
N LEU A 238 10.00 31.43 31.49
CA LEU A 238 11.09 31.34 30.53
C LEU A 238 10.56 30.90 29.17
N TRP A 239 10.96 31.58 28.11
CA TRP A 239 10.72 31.15 26.74
C TRP A 239 11.81 30.16 26.32
N THR A 240 11.40 28.96 25.94
CA THR A 240 12.29 27.83 25.63
C THR A 240 12.41 27.58 24.12
N GLY A 241 12.26 28.63 23.31
CA GLY A 241 12.33 28.54 21.84
C GLY A 241 11.08 27.96 21.16
N GLN A 242 10.00 27.71 21.91
CA GLN A 242 8.73 27.20 21.37
C GLN A 242 7.53 28.02 21.83
N GLY A 243 6.56 28.20 20.92
CA GLY A 243 5.32 28.94 21.18
C GLY A 243 5.51 30.45 21.31
N GLU A 244 4.45 31.14 21.75
CA GLU A 244 4.45 32.60 21.89
C GLU A 244 5.56 33.09 22.83
N LYS A 245 6.32 34.09 22.35
CA LYS A 245 7.41 34.75 23.09
C LYS A 245 6.92 35.92 23.94
N GLU A 246 5.81 36.54 23.56
CA GLU A 246 5.27 37.73 24.24
C GLU A 246 4.95 37.45 25.71
N GLY A 247 5.36 38.35 26.60
CA GLY A 247 5.19 38.19 28.05
C GLY A 247 6.11 37.18 28.73
N LYS A 248 7.01 36.50 28.00
CA LYS A 248 7.98 35.55 28.55
C LYS A 248 9.39 36.14 28.64
N LEU A 249 10.19 35.59 29.53
CA LEU A 249 11.61 35.88 29.69
C LEU A 249 12.39 35.20 28.55
N HIS A 250 13.05 35.97 27.70
CA HIS A 250 13.90 35.46 26.63
C HIS A 250 15.37 35.70 26.95
N LEU A 251 16.10 34.62 27.19
CA LEU A 251 17.56 34.65 27.34
C LEU A 251 18.19 34.51 25.96
N ALA A 252 18.46 35.64 25.31
CA ALA A 252 18.96 35.68 23.93
C ALA A 252 20.49 35.51 23.83
N THR A 253 21.21 35.68 24.94
CA THR A 253 22.68 35.57 24.98
C THR A 253 23.17 34.75 26.18
N GLU A 254 24.35 34.16 26.05
CA GLU A 254 25.01 33.42 27.13
C GLU A 254 25.21 34.28 28.38
N ALA A 255 25.57 35.56 28.22
CA ALA A 255 25.76 36.49 29.34
C ALA A 255 24.47 36.69 30.15
N GLN A 256 23.31 36.79 29.48
CA GLN A 256 22.00 36.86 30.16
C GLN A 256 21.70 35.57 30.92
N ALA A 257 22.02 34.42 30.30
CA ALA A 257 21.80 33.13 30.90
C ALA A 257 22.65 32.93 32.17
N LEU A 258 23.95 33.25 32.12
CA LEU A 258 24.85 33.17 33.26
C LEU A 258 24.44 34.12 34.39
N ALA A 259 24.11 35.37 34.06
CA ALA A 259 23.65 36.34 35.06
C ALA A 259 22.37 35.88 35.76
N LEU A 260 21.42 35.28 35.02
CA LEU A 260 20.22 34.71 35.63
C LEU A 260 20.56 33.46 36.45
N ALA A 261 21.44 32.59 35.97
CA ALA A 261 21.86 31.38 36.67
C ALA A 261 22.47 31.69 38.04
N GLU A 262 23.36 32.68 38.13
CA GLU A 262 23.94 33.13 39.39
C GLU A 262 22.86 33.67 40.35
N ARG A 263 21.92 34.46 39.81
CA ARG A 263 20.83 35.04 40.61
C ARG A 263 19.91 33.97 41.20
N VAL A 264 19.47 33.01 40.39
CA VAL A 264 18.47 32.00 40.80
C VAL A 264 19.04 30.97 41.78
N GLN A 265 20.36 30.77 41.85
CA GLN A 265 20.98 29.89 42.86
C GLN A 265 20.66 30.30 44.30
N THR A 266 20.41 31.59 44.51
CA THR A 266 20.13 32.15 45.84
C THR A 266 18.63 32.25 46.16
N LEU A 267 17.77 31.94 45.18
CA LEU A 267 16.32 32.05 45.33
C LEU A 267 15.72 30.75 45.85
N PRO A 268 14.62 30.83 46.64
CA PRO A 268 13.83 29.65 46.95
C PRO A 268 13.22 29.10 45.66
N TYR A 269 13.29 27.78 45.47
CA TYR A 269 12.69 27.08 44.35
C TYR A 269 11.49 26.26 44.80
N ARG A 270 10.57 26.01 43.86
CA ARG A 270 9.35 25.21 44.06
C ARG A 270 9.22 24.19 42.95
#